data_AF-T1BL74-F1
#
_entry.id   AF-T1BL74-F1
#
_cell.length_a   1.000
_cell.length_b   1.000
_cell.length_c   1.000
_cell.angle_alpha   90.00
_cell.angle_beta   90.00
_cell.angle_gamma   90.00
#
_symmetry.space_group_name_H-M   'P 1'
#
loop_
_entity.id
_entity.type
_entity.pdbx_description
1 polymer ?
#
loop_
_entity_poly.entity_id
_entity_poly.type
_entity_poly.pdbx_seq_one_letter_code
_entity_poly.pdbx_strand_id
1 'polypeptide(L)'
;VPTALAAGATGVVYATGGTSDEVLALRMTADKVRVIRRYPLRWQPFPKDQYPYTYQANHARKPYQFYPNSVAVGPSNRHLYVTGMLSNGLARIDIRTARTKYVNVGPYPFAVILADGGRRLVVSDWAGRGVTILDRRTLKVLGTVSTGPALGPHTAAAGVHPTAVAGVGQGPYIWVADANDDALVEVNVRQLKAVRVIADRPYPGAPPGS
;
A
#
# COMPACT_ATOMS: atom_id res chain seq x y z
N VAL A 1 12.95 9.97 6.62
CA VAL A 1 11.95 10.99 6.22
C VAL A 1 10.59 10.32 6.27
N PRO A 2 9.53 10.96 6.80
CA PRO A 2 8.18 10.41 6.71
C PRO A 2 7.76 10.29 5.24
N THR A 3 7.13 9.17 4.88
CA THR A 3 6.72 8.85 3.51
C THR A 3 5.22 8.97 3.30
N ALA A 4 4.41 8.90 4.38
CA ALA A 4 2.98 9.11 4.33
C ALA A 4 2.39 9.64 5.64
N LEU A 5 1.21 10.24 5.53
CA LEU A 5 0.40 10.76 6.63
C LEU A 5 -1.04 10.27 6.51
N ALA A 6 -1.70 10.02 7.64
CA ALA A 6 -3.13 9.76 7.70
C ALA A 6 -3.79 10.48 8.89
N ALA A 7 -4.96 11.07 8.65
CA ALA A 7 -5.76 11.68 9.71
C ALA A 7 -6.46 10.61 10.56
N GLY A 8 -6.39 10.74 11.88
CA GLY A 8 -7.10 9.93 12.85
C GLY A 8 -8.28 10.66 13.49
N ALA A 9 -8.63 10.27 14.72
CA ALA A 9 -9.58 11.00 15.55
C ALA A 9 -9.11 12.45 15.80
N THR A 10 -10.04 13.32 16.21
CA THR A 10 -9.83 14.77 16.31
C THR A 10 -8.47 15.16 16.88
N GLY A 11 -7.66 15.85 16.06
CA GLY A 11 -6.34 16.37 16.41
C GLY A 11 -5.18 15.35 16.35
N VAL A 12 -5.41 14.11 15.92
CA VAL A 12 -4.37 13.08 15.76
C VAL A 12 -4.04 12.84 14.29
N VAL A 13 -2.75 12.80 13.98
CA VAL A 13 -2.21 12.41 12.67
C VAL A 13 -1.23 11.26 12.86
N TYR A 14 -1.31 10.26 12.00
CA TYR A 14 -0.37 9.15 11.95
C TYR A 14 0.65 9.38 10.83
N ALA A 15 1.92 9.13 11.11
CA ALA A 15 3.01 9.28 10.17
C ALA A 15 3.86 8.02 10.09
N THR A 16 4.20 7.58 8.89
CA THR A 16 5.14 6.48 8.63
C THR A 16 6.40 7.02 8.00
N GLY A 17 7.53 6.32 8.15
CA GLY A 17 8.73 6.70 7.41
C GLY A 17 9.80 5.62 7.33
N GLY A 18 9.88 4.96 6.17
CA GLY A 18 11.07 4.28 5.67
C GLY A 18 11.86 3.49 6.71
N THR A 19 13.13 3.83 6.93
CA THR A 19 14.03 3.04 7.79
C THR A 19 13.74 3.11 9.30
N SER A 20 12.72 3.85 9.75
CA SER A 20 12.38 3.96 11.18
C SER A 20 11.63 2.73 11.72
N ASP A 21 11.02 1.93 10.83
CA ASP A 21 10.20 0.78 11.19
C ASP A 21 9.16 1.09 12.28
N GLU A 22 8.56 2.27 12.24
CA GLU A 22 7.52 2.66 13.17
C GLU A 22 6.42 3.52 12.52
N VAL A 23 5.26 3.55 13.17
CA VAL A 23 4.25 4.59 12.98
C VAL A 23 4.26 5.53 14.17
N LEU A 24 4.33 6.83 13.91
CA LEU A 24 4.17 7.86 14.91
C LEU A 24 2.71 8.30 14.96
N ALA A 25 2.14 8.41 16.16
CA ALA A 25 0.93 9.19 16.38
C ALA A 25 1.33 10.57 16.90
N LEU A 26 0.93 11.60 16.17
CA LEU A 26 1.19 12.99 16.44
C LEU A 26 -0.11 13.66 16.88
N ARG A 27 -0.06 14.47 17.94
CA ARG A 27 -1.15 15.38 18.29
C ARG A 27 -0.77 16.79 17.85
N MET A 28 -1.65 17.42 17.09
CA MET A 28 -1.54 18.83 16.74
C MET A 28 -2.46 19.65 17.65
N THR A 29 -1.86 20.60 18.34
CA THR A 29 -2.55 21.72 19.00
C THR A 29 -2.14 23.00 18.29
N ALA A 30 -2.89 24.10 18.44
CA ALA A 30 -2.74 25.33 17.64
C ALA A 30 -1.28 25.73 17.34
N ASP A 31 -0.37 25.58 18.30
CA ASP A 31 1.03 26.02 18.14
C ASP A 31 2.08 24.90 18.29
N LYS A 32 1.68 23.63 18.53
CA LYS A 32 2.63 22.55 18.88
C LYS A 32 2.22 21.20 18.32
N VAL A 33 3.21 20.50 17.75
CA VAL A 33 3.15 19.08 17.37
C VAL A 33 3.88 18.26 18.43
N ARG A 34 3.26 17.19 18.92
CA ARG A 34 3.89 16.25 19.87
C ARG A 34 3.67 14.81 19.42
N VAL A 35 4.72 13.99 19.50
CA VAL A 35 4.58 12.53 19.40
C VAL A 35 3.89 12.05 20.67
N ILE A 36 2.69 11.51 20.54
CA ILE A 36 1.91 10.97 21.67
C ILE A 36 2.00 9.45 21.79
N ARG A 37 2.40 8.76 20.71
CA ARG A 37 2.62 7.32 20.70
C ARG A 37 3.51 6.89 19.54
N ARG A 38 4.21 5.76 19.73
CA ARG A 38 5.00 5.07 18.71
C ARG A 38 4.50 3.64 18.58
N TYR A 39 4.39 3.14 17.35
CA TYR A 39 4.00 1.77 17.05
C TYR A 39 5.13 1.10 16.27
N PRO A 40 5.98 0.31 16.94
CA PRO A 40 7.08 -0.38 16.26
C PRO A 40 6.54 -1.46 15.32
N LEU A 41 7.16 -1.57 14.17
CA LEU A 41 6.92 -2.54 13.12
C LEU A 41 8.15 -3.43 13.00
N ARG A 42 7.92 -4.66 12.52
CA ARG A 42 8.97 -5.67 12.40
C ARG A 42 8.84 -6.36 11.07
N TRP A 43 9.97 -6.57 10.43
CA TRP A 43 10.04 -7.47 9.28
C TRP A 43 9.55 -8.87 9.66
N GLN A 44 8.92 -9.56 8.71
CA GLN A 44 8.50 -10.95 8.83
C GLN A 44 9.03 -11.72 7.61
N PRO A 45 9.37 -13.01 7.76
CA PRO A 45 9.74 -13.84 6.62
C PRO A 45 8.55 -13.98 5.65
N PHE A 46 8.87 -14.05 4.36
CA PHE A 46 7.89 -14.21 3.28
C PHE A 46 8.15 -15.49 2.48
N PRO A 47 7.13 -16.02 1.78
CA PRO A 47 7.25 -17.22 0.96
C PRO A 47 8.35 -17.10 -0.11
N LYS A 48 9.12 -18.17 -0.33
CA LYS A 48 10.24 -18.18 -1.29
C LYS A 48 9.80 -18.18 -2.76
N ASP A 49 8.56 -18.57 -3.01
CA ASP A 49 7.91 -18.61 -4.32
C ASP A 49 7.32 -17.26 -4.74
N GLN A 50 7.32 -16.26 -3.83
CA GLN A 50 6.86 -14.92 -4.15
C GLN A 50 7.97 -14.11 -4.83
N TYR A 51 7.70 -13.59 -6.02
CA TYR A 51 8.60 -12.66 -6.71
C TYR A 51 8.42 -11.22 -6.21
N PRO A 52 9.48 -10.42 -6.03
CA PRO A 52 10.87 -10.85 -5.97
C PRO A 52 11.09 -11.56 -4.63
N TYR A 53 11.68 -12.75 -4.69
CA TYR A 53 11.91 -13.60 -3.50
C TYR A 53 13.10 -13.10 -2.66
N THR A 54 13.84 -12.13 -3.18
CA THR A 54 14.94 -11.49 -2.49
C THR A 54 14.45 -10.22 -1.81
N TYR A 55 14.81 -10.08 -0.54
CA TYR A 55 14.71 -8.81 0.16
C TYR A 55 15.62 -7.81 -0.56
N GLN A 56 15.09 -6.84 -1.32
CA GLN A 56 15.96 -6.04 -2.20
C GLN A 56 16.75 -4.94 -1.49
N ALA A 57 16.60 -4.76 -0.17
CA ALA A 57 17.60 -4.03 0.62
C ALA A 57 18.84 -4.89 0.95
N ASN A 58 19.04 -6.01 0.25
CA ASN A 58 20.26 -6.82 0.25
C ASN A 58 21.43 -6.13 -0.49
N HIS A 59 21.70 -4.89 -0.10
CA HIS A 59 22.95 -4.21 -0.36
C HIS A 59 23.77 -4.29 0.93
N ALA A 60 24.58 -5.34 1.06
CA ALA A 60 25.59 -5.56 2.10
C ALA A 60 25.12 -5.42 3.58
N ARG A 61 24.81 -6.56 4.22
CA ARG A 61 24.77 -6.73 5.70
C ARG A 61 23.85 -5.76 6.48
N LYS A 62 22.83 -5.17 5.85
CA LYS A 62 21.84 -4.35 6.55
C LYS A 62 20.79 -5.21 7.25
N PRO A 63 20.27 -4.77 8.41
CA PRO A 63 19.18 -5.47 9.09
C PRO A 63 17.93 -5.50 8.21
N TYR A 64 17.14 -6.57 8.33
CA TYR A 64 15.82 -6.65 7.70
C TYR A 64 14.88 -5.59 8.29
N GLN A 65 14.25 -4.82 7.41
CA GLN A 65 13.35 -3.72 7.77
C GLN A 65 11.94 -4.01 7.29
N PHE A 66 10.97 -3.51 8.05
CA PHE A 66 9.58 -3.49 7.58
C PHE A 66 9.42 -2.46 6.45
N TYR A 67 10.04 -1.29 6.62
CA TYR A 67 10.04 -0.14 5.73
C TYR A 67 8.62 0.40 5.48
N PRO A 68 7.97 1.01 6.49
CA PRO A 68 6.61 1.50 6.35
C PRO A 68 6.51 2.62 5.31
N ASN A 69 5.70 2.41 4.27
CA ASN A 69 5.54 3.37 3.17
C ASN A 69 4.25 4.18 3.30
N SER A 70 3.10 3.51 3.43
CA SER A 70 1.76 4.13 3.54
C SER A 70 1.07 3.73 4.84
N VAL A 71 0.17 4.58 5.35
CA VAL A 71 -0.72 4.29 6.48
C VAL A 71 -2.16 4.67 6.17
N ALA A 72 -3.12 3.84 6.57
CA ALA A 72 -4.55 4.14 6.55
C ALA A 72 -5.18 3.89 7.93
N VAL A 73 -6.13 4.73 8.31
CA VAL A 73 -6.89 4.58 9.55
C VAL A 73 -8.19 3.81 9.28
N GLY A 74 -8.40 2.73 10.02
CA GLY A 74 -9.59 1.90 9.97
C GLY A 74 -10.85 2.59 10.54
N PRO A 75 -12.04 2.04 10.27
CA PRO A 75 -13.27 2.54 10.87
C PRO A 75 -13.19 2.60 12.40
N SER A 76 -13.88 3.59 12.97
CA SER A 76 -13.95 3.84 14.41
C SER A 76 -12.58 4.07 15.07
N ASN A 77 -11.55 4.46 14.31
CA ASN A 77 -10.19 4.69 14.82
C ASN A 77 -9.63 3.50 15.62
N ARG A 78 -10.00 2.27 15.24
CA ARG A 78 -9.60 1.07 15.98
C ARG A 78 -8.27 0.49 15.52
N HIS A 79 -8.02 0.51 14.22
CA HIS A 79 -6.81 -0.08 13.63
C HIS A 79 -6.11 0.88 12.68
N LEU A 80 -4.79 0.76 12.59
CA LEU A 80 -3.99 1.28 11.48
C LEU A 80 -3.67 0.13 10.52
N TYR A 81 -3.56 0.44 9.24
CA TYR A 81 -3.09 -0.46 8.19
C TYR A 81 -1.88 0.16 7.53
N VAL A 82 -0.76 -0.55 7.50
CA VAL A 82 0.54 0.01 7.11
C VAL A 82 1.22 -0.90 6.11
N THR A 83 1.59 -0.39 4.94
CA THR A 83 2.36 -1.15 3.94
C THR A 83 3.83 -1.16 4.32
N GLY A 84 4.47 -2.32 4.22
CA GLY A 84 5.89 -2.51 4.44
C GLY A 84 6.58 -2.86 3.12
N MET A 85 7.12 -1.85 2.46
CA MET A 85 7.62 -1.94 1.07
C MET A 85 8.72 -3.01 0.93
N LEU A 86 9.67 -3.05 1.87
CA LEU A 86 10.77 -4.02 1.84
C LEU A 86 10.41 -5.37 2.49
N SER A 87 9.31 -5.43 3.25
CA SER A 87 8.85 -6.66 3.90
C SER A 87 7.76 -7.41 3.15
N ASN A 88 7.34 -6.91 1.98
CA ASN A 88 6.25 -7.49 1.18
C ASN A 88 4.95 -7.69 1.98
N GLY A 89 4.74 -6.83 2.98
CA GLY A 89 3.77 -7.05 4.04
C GLY A 89 2.82 -5.88 4.28
N LEU A 90 1.69 -6.18 4.88
CA LEU A 90 0.77 -5.23 5.49
C LEU A 90 0.69 -5.51 6.98
N ALA A 91 0.88 -4.48 7.80
CA ALA A 91 0.68 -4.52 9.23
C ALA A 91 -0.68 -3.94 9.60
N ARG A 92 -1.49 -4.69 10.35
CA ARG A 92 -2.67 -4.18 11.05
C ARG A 92 -2.35 -3.98 12.53
N ILE A 93 -2.39 -2.75 12.99
CA ILE A 93 -2.05 -2.36 14.36
C ILE A 93 -3.34 -1.99 15.10
N ASP A 94 -3.63 -2.60 16.25
CA ASP A 94 -4.67 -2.12 17.15
C ASP A 94 -4.19 -0.85 17.87
N ILE A 95 -4.87 0.27 17.65
CA ILE A 95 -4.43 1.61 18.09
C ILE A 95 -4.32 1.69 19.61
N ARG A 96 -5.20 1.00 20.35
CA ARG A 96 -5.26 1.04 21.81
C ARG A 96 -4.19 0.17 22.45
N THR A 97 -4.05 -1.06 21.98
CA THR A 97 -3.18 -2.09 22.57
C THR A 97 -1.78 -2.15 21.96
N ALA A 98 -1.56 -1.49 20.82
CA ALA A 98 -0.34 -1.60 20.00
C ALA A 98 -0.02 -3.03 19.54
N ARG A 99 -0.99 -3.94 19.54
CA ARG A 99 -0.82 -5.30 18.99
C ARG A 99 -0.85 -5.23 17.47
N THR A 100 0.16 -5.82 16.84
CA THR A 100 0.30 -5.86 15.38
C THR A 100 0.07 -7.26 14.84
N LYS A 101 -0.70 -7.36 13.75
CA LYS A 101 -0.80 -8.57 12.92
C LYS A 101 -0.23 -8.26 11.54
N TYR A 102 0.59 -9.17 11.01
CA TYR A 102 1.19 -9.04 9.69
C TYR A 102 0.51 -10.00 8.72
N VAL A 103 0.40 -9.59 7.46
CA VAL A 103 -0.03 -10.42 6.34
C VAL A 103 0.83 -10.09 5.14
N ASN A 104 1.19 -11.10 4.36
CA ASN A 104 1.85 -10.89 3.09
C ASN A 104 0.85 -10.39 2.05
N VAL A 105 1.22 -9.35 1.29
CA VAL A 105 0.32 -8.69 0.34
C VAL A 105 0.90 -8.60 -1.06
N GLY A 106 2.01 -9.29 -1.33
CA GLY A 106 2.69 -9.15 -2.60
C GLY A 106 3.89 -8.22 -2.54
N PRO A 107 4.57 -8.05 -3.67
CA PRO A 107 5.89 -7.42 -3.71
C PRO A 107 5.82 -5.90 -3.81
N TYR A 108 6.65 -5.22 -3.02
CA TYR A 108 6.73 -3.75 -2.99
C TYR A 108 5.37 -3.08 -2.75
N PRO A 109 4.67 -3.41 -1.66
CA PRO A 109 3.42 -2.76 -1.34
C PRO A 109 3.65 -1.27 -1.08
N PHE A 110 2.94 -0.43 -1.80
CA PHE A 110 3.16 1.01 -1.86
C PHE A 110 2.09 1.75 -1.09
N ALA A 111 0.87 1.88 -1.64
CA ALA A 111 -0.27 2.52 -0.98
C ALA A 111 -1.23 1.50 -0.37
N VAL A 112 -1.97 1.90 0.67
CA VAL A 112 -3.11 1.14 1.20
C VAL A 112 -4.30 2.05 1.42
N ILE A 113 -5.49 1.60 0.97
CA ILE A 113 -6.76 2.29 1.23
C ILE A 113 -7.85 1.33 1.74
N LEU A 114 -8.88 1.93 2.32
CA LEU A 114 -10.16 1.27 2.55
C LEU A 114 -11.05 1.42 1.31
N ALA A 115 -11.73 0.35 0.91
CA ALA A 115 -12.69 0.35 -0.19
C ALA A 115 -13.96 -0.43 0.17
N ASP A 116 -15.03 -0.26 -0.62
CA ASP A 116 -16.29 -0.99 -0.48
C ASP A 116 -16.93 -0.87 0.91
N GLY A 117 -17.24 0.36 1.33
CA GLY A 117 -17.70 0.63 2.71
C GLY A 117 -16.62 0.31 3.76
N GLY A 118 -15.37 0.33 3.34
CA GLY A 118 -14.20 -0.13 4.06
C GLY A 118 -14.10 -1.64 4.27
N ARG A 119 -15.03 -2.48 3.79
CA ARG A 119 -14.96 -3.94 3.99
C ARG A 119 -13.69 -4.54 3.41
N ARG A 120 -13.11 -3.89 2.39
CA ARG A 120 -11.88 -4.30 1.73
C ARG A 120 -10.73 -3.38 2.12
N LEU A 121 -9.54 -3.96 2.19
CA LEU A 121 -8.29 -3.23 2.06
C LEU A 121 -7.78 -3.45 0.64
N VAL A 122 -7.30 -2.39 0.02
CA VAL A 122 -6.63 -2.46 -1.27
C VAL A 122 -5.22 -1.98 -1.08
N VAL A 123 -4.25 -2.78 -1.50
CA VAL A 123 -2.83 -2.45 -1.50
C VAL A 123 -2.37 -2.35 -2.95
N SER A 124 -1.68 -1.27 -3.32
CA SER A 124 -0.98 -1.25 -4.61
C SER A 124 0.38 -1.91 -4.47
N ASP A 125 0.72 -2.78 -5.41
CA ASP A 125 1.97 -3.54 -5.39
C ASP A 125 2.83 -3.10 -6.56
N TRP A 126 3.82 -2.25 -6.26
CA TRP A 126 4.64 -1.57 -7.27
C TRP A 126 5.38 -2.57 -8.17
N ALA A 127 5.93 -3.63 -7.60
CA ALA A 127 6.55 -4.73 -8.35
C ALA A 127 5.54 -5.85 -8.68
N GLY A 128 4.34 -5.82 -8.10
CA GLY A 128 3.27 -6.79 -8.31
C GLY A 128 2.38 -6.44 -9.50
N ARG A 129 2.55 -5.23 -10.05
CA ARG A 129 1.95 -4.78 -11.31
C ARG A 129 0.42 -4.71 -11.26
N GLY A 130 -0.09 -4.35 -10.08
CA GLY A 130 -1.50 -4.24 -9.84
C GLY A 130 -1.82 -3.98 -8.38
N VAL A 131 -2.99 -4.45 -7.97
CA VAL A 131 -3.46 -4.30 -6.59
C VAL A 131 -3.78 -5.65 -5.95
N THR A 132 -3.43 -5.79 -4.68
CA THR A 132 -3.85 -6.90 -3.82
C THR A 132 -5.03 -6.48 -2.95
N ILE A 133 -6.09 -7.30 -2.96
CA ILE A 133 -7.35 -7.00 -2.27
C ILE A 133 -7.52 -7.97 -1.11
N LEU A 134 -7.77 -7.44 0.08
CA LEU A 134 -7.95 -8.21 1.30
C LEU A 134 -9.32 -7.97 1.95
N ASP A 135 -9.84 -8.97 2.64
CA ASP A 135 -10.90 -8.77 3.62
C ASP A 135 -10.33 -8.07 4.86
N ARG A 136 -10.84 -6.87 5.18
CA ARG A 136 -10.31 -6.04 6.27
C ARG A 136 -10.34 -6.73 7.63
N ARG A 137 -11.39 -7.52 7.90
CA ARG A 137 -11.66 -8.09 9.22
C ARG A 137 -10.77 -9.29 9.49
N THR A 138 -10.67 -10.18 8.52
CA THR A 138 -9.93 -11.43 8.61
C THR A 138 -8.48 -11.30 8.16
N LEU A 139 -8.14 -10.24 7.41
CA LEU A 139 -6.87 -10.06 6.69
C LEU A 139 -6.60 -11.17 5.68
N LYS A 140 -7.62 -11.88 5.20
CA LYS A 140 -7.44 -12.84 4.11
C LYS A 140 -7.25 -12.09 2.80
N VAL A 141 -6.21 -12.46 2.04
CA VAL A 141 -6.08 -12.07 0.64
C VAL A 141 -7.20 -12.73 -0.16
N LEU A 142 -7.91 -11.94 -0.94
CA LEU A 142 -9.04 -12.37 -1.75
C LEU A 142 -8.64 -12.57 -3.21
N GLY A 143 -7.62 -11.85 -3.64
CA GLY A 143 -7.00 -11.98 -4.95
C GLY A 143 -6.24 -10.72 -5.32
N THR A 144 -5.62 -10.79 -6.50
CA THR A 144 -4.88 -9.69 -7.11
C THR A 144 -5.55 -9.29 -8.41
N VAL A 145 -5.40 -8.01 -8.80
CA VAL A 145 -5.89 -7.49 -10.07
C VAL A 145 -4.74 -6.78 -10.77
N SER A 146 -4.30 -7.32 -11.91
CA SER A 146 -3.34 -6.64 -12.78
C SER A 146 -3.95 -5.36 -13.34
N THR A 147 -3.20 -4.26 -13.29
CA THR A 147 -3.63 -2.97 -13.84
C THR A 147 -3.06 -2.70 -15.23
N GLY A 148 -1.96 -3.37 -15.58
CA GLY A 148 -1.34 -3.31 -16.90
C GLY A 148 -1.39 -4.61 -17.72
N PRO A 149 -0.92 -4.56 -18.98
CA PRO A 149 -0.83 -5.74 -19.85
C PRO A 149 0.05 -6.82 -19.26
N ALA A 150 -0.29 -8.09 -19.50
CA ALA A 150 0.58 -9.21 -19.11
C ALA A 150 1.95 -9.07 -19.79
N LEU A 151 3.05 -9.29 -19.05
CA LEU A 151 4.37 -9.38 -19.66
C LEU A 151 4.72 -10.85 -19.87
N GLY A 152 5.29 -11.15 -21.04
CA GLY A 152 5.87 -12.45 -21.32
C GLY A 152 7.26 -12.60 -20.68
N PRO A 153 7.77 -13.84 -20.57
CA PRO A 153 9.04 -14.18 -19.92
C PRO A 153 10.29 -13.54 -20.55
N HIS A 154 10.17 -12.95 -21.74
CA HIS A 154 11.26 -12.29 -22.46
C HIS A 154 11.11 -10.76 -22.53
N THR A 155 10.20 -10.18 -21.76
CA THR A 155 9.96 -8.74 -21.83
C THR A 155 10.95 -7.98 -20.97
N ALA A 156 11.66 -7.01 -21.55
CA ALA A 156 12.53 -6.09 -20.84
C ALA A 156 11.77 -4.89 -20.21
N ALA A 157 10.45 -4.79 -20.40
CA ALA A 157 9.67 -3.69 -19.85
C ALA A 157 9.61 -3.76 -18.32
N ALA A 158 9.66 -2.59 -17.67
CA ALA A 158 9.63 -2.48 -16.21
C ALA A 158 8.32 -2.96 -15.56
N GLY A 159 7.30 -3.27 -16.37
CA GLY A 159 5.95 -3.58 -15.90
C GLY A 159 5.14 -2.32 -15.67
N VAL A 160 4.18 -2.41 -14.76
CA VAL A 160 3.32 -1.30 -14.38
C VAL A 160 3.49 -1.04 -12.89
N HIS A 161 3.58 0.22 -12.50
CA HIS A 161 4.00 0.71 -11.20
C HIS A 161 2.86 1.50 -10.53
N PRO A 162 1.87 0.80 -9.95
CA PRO A 162 0.75 1.45 -9.30
C PRO A 162 1.20 2.12 -7.99
N THR A 163 1.06 3.43 -7.90
CA THR A 163 1.54 4.22 -6.75
C THR A 163 0.42 4.83 -5.92
N ALA A 164 -0.59 5.41 -6.55
CA ALA A 164 -1.73 6.00 -5.86
C ALA A 164 -3.00 5.18 -6.09
N VAL A 165 -3.83 5.08 -5.05
CA VAL A 165 -5.14 4.42 -5.12
C VAL A 165 -6.17 5.31 -4.46
N ALA A 166 -7.33 5.48 -5.09
CA ALA A 166 -8.45 6.24 -4.55
C ALA A 166 -9.74 5.43 -4.63
N GLY A 167 -10.51 5.40 -3.53
CA GLY A 167 -11.83 4.78 -3.52
C GLY A 167 -12.89 5.64 -4.20
N VAL A 168 -13.82 5.03 -4.94
CA VAL A 168 -14.95 5.72 -5.55
C VAL A 168 -16.17 5.60 -4.63
N GLY A 169 -16.38 6.64 -3.83
CA GLY A 169 -17.45 6.68 -2.83
C GLY A 169 -17.41 5.48 -1.87
N GLN A 170 -18.58 4.97 -1.50
CA GLN A 170 -18.70 3.77 -0.65
C GLN A 170 -18.84 2.47 -1.47
N GLY A 171 -18.74 2.55 -2.79
CA GLY A 171 -18.97 1.46 -3.72
C GLY A 171 -17.76 0.53 -3.87
N PRO A 172 -17.87 -0.48 -4.76
CA PRO A 172 -16.82 -1.47 -4.99
C PRO A 172 -15.74 -0.99 -5.97
N TYR A 173 -15.75 0.27 -6.40
CA TYR A 173 -14.83 0.77 -7.41
C TYR A 173 -13.69 1.57 -6.77
N ILE A 174 -12.52 1.45 -7.36
CA ILE A 174 -11.33 2.25 -7.05
C ILE A 174 -10.71 2.73 -8.36
N TRP A 175 -9.93 3.80 -8.27
CA TRP A 175 -8.97 4.23 -9.29
C TRP A 175 -7.56 3.93 -8.83
N VAL A 176 -6.73 3.42 -9.74
CA VAL A 176 -5.31 3.16 -9.54
C VAL A 176 -4.53 4.03 -10.52
N ALA A 177 -3.53 4.77 -10.03
CA ALA A 177 -2.61 5.53 -10.87
C ALA A 177 -1.36 4.68 -11.15
N ASP A 178 -1.18 4.34 -12.42
CA ASP A 178 -0.06 3.57 -12.95
C ASP A 178 1.02 4.54 -13.44
N ALA A 179 1.88 4.95 -12.51
CA ALA A 179 2.73 6.14 -12.67
C ALA A 179 3.80 6.03 -13.77
N ASN A 180 4.06 4.83 -14.28
CA ASN A 180 5.03 4.60 -15.34
C ASN A 180 4.38 4.20 -16.66
N ASP A 181 3.06 4.12 -16.75
CA ASP A 181 2.32 3.71 -17.96
C ASP A 181 1.31 4.78 -18.41
N ASP A 182 1.37 5.96 -17.76
CA ASP A 182 0.53 7.13 -18.02
C ASP A 182 -0.95 6.74 -18.16
N ALA A 183 -1.43 6.03 -17.13
CA ALA A 183 -2.77 5.50 -17.08
C ALA A 183 -3.42 5.53 -15.68
N LEU A 184 -4.73 5.73 -15.68
CA LEU A 184 -5.64 5.50 -14.57
C LEU A 184 -6.47 4.24 -14.86
N VAL A 185 -6.48 3.30 -13.92
CA VAL A 185 -7.20 2.03 -14.05
C VAL A 185 -8.33 1.95 -13.03
N GLU A 186 -9.56 1.79 -13.53
CA GLU A 186 -10.73 1.52 -12.70
C GLU A 186 -10.77 0.04 -12.33
N VAL A 187 -10.86 -0.30 -11.06
CA VAL A 187 -10.94 -1.70 -10.59
C VAL A 187 -12.20 -1.91 -9.77
N ASN A 188 -12.92 -3.00 -10.04
CA ASN A 188 -14.00 -3.49 -9.18
C ASN A 188 -13.45 -4.51 -8.17
N VAL A 189 -13.42 -4.13 -6.89
CA VAL A 189 -12.81 -4.92 -5.81
C VAL A 189 -13.67 -6.09 -5.32
N ARG A 190 -14.92 -6.19 -5.76
CA ARG A 190 -15.78 -7.36 -5.47
C ARG A 190 -15.57 -8.44 -6.52
N GLN A 191 -15.45 -8.03 -7.77
CA GLN A 191 -15.27 -8.91 -8.92
C GLN A 191 -13.80 -9.25 -9.19
N LEU A 192 -12.86 -8.54 -8.54
CA LEU A 192 -11.42 -8.69 -8.75
C LEU A 192 -11.04 -8.48 -10.22
N LYS A 193 -11.51 -7.37 -10.80
CA LYS A 193 -11.36 -7.11 -12.23
C LYS A 193 -11.09 -5.64 -12.52
N ALA A 194 -10.15 -5.38 -13.44
CA ALA A 194 -10.01 -4.08 -14.09
C ALA A 194 -11.19 -3.85 -15.04
N VAL A 195 -11.80 -2.68 -14.96
CA VAL A 195 -13.05 -2.32 -15.64
C VAL A 195 -12.80 -1.34 -16.78
N ARG A 196 -11.93 -0.36 -16.54
CA ARG A 196 -11.58 0.69 -17.51
C ARG A 196 -10.13 1.07 -17.36
N VAL A 197 -9.50 1.42 -18.47
CA VAL A 197 -8.19 2.09 -18.51
C VAL A 197 -8.40 3.44 -19.18
N ILE A 198 -7.92 4.50 -18.55
CA ILE A 198 -7.92 5.87 -19.07
C ILE A 198 -6.46 6.27 -19.21
N ALA A 199 -6.01 6.53 -20.44
CA ALA A 199 -4.68 7.09 -20.66
C ALA A 199 -4.65 8.57 -20.23
N ASP A 200 -3.67 8.97 -19.44
CA ASP A 200 -3.40 10.38 -19.07
C ASP A 200 -2.15 10.95 -19.75
N ARG A 201 -1.54 10.18 -20.67
CA ARG A 201 -0.41 10.61 -21.51
C ARG A 201 -0.64 11.99 -22.15
N PRO A 202 0.39 12.86 -22.19
CA PRO A 202 0.23 14.24 -22.68
C PRO A 202 -0.03 14.34 -24.19
N TYR A 203 0.38 13.34 -24.97
CA TYR A 203 0.15 13.26 -26.42
C TYR A 203 0.18 11.80 -26.94
N PRO A 204 -0.39 11.52 -28.12
CA PRO A 204 -0.34 10.19 -28.73
C PRO A 204 1.11 9.71 -28.96
N GLY A 205 1.44 8.54 -28.43
CA GLY A 205 2.77 7.91 -28.58
C GLY A 205 3.84 8.44 -27.62
N ALA A 206 3.48 9.23 -26.61
CA ALA A 206 4.41 9.61 -25.54
C ALA A 206 5.07 8.36 -24.92
N PRO A 207 6.39 8.43 -24.60
CA PRO A 207 7.05 7.32 -23.91
C PRO A 207 6.48 7.15 -22.50
N PRO A 208 6.48 5.94 -21.93
CA PRO A 208 5.89 5.71 -20.61
C PRO A 208 6.59 6.54 -19.51
N GLY A 209 5.81 7.24 -18.67
CA GLY A 209 6.28 8.10 -17.59
C GLY A 209 6.56 9.56 -18.00
N SER A 210 5.87 10.05 -19.05
CA SER A 210 6.04 11.40 -19.63
C SER A 210 5.24 12.50 -18.93
#